data_AF-A0A6S6WD95-F1
#
_entry.id   AF-A0A6S6WD95-F1
#
_cell.length_a   1.000
_cell.length_b   1.000
_cell.length_c   1.000
_cell.angle_alpha   90.00
_cell.angle_beta   90.00
_cell.angle_gamma   90.00
#
_symmetry.space_group_name_H-M   'P 1'
#
loop_
_entity.id
_entity.type
_entity.pdbx_description
1 polymer ?
#
loop_
_entity_poly.entity_id
_entity_poly.type
_entity_poly.pdbx_seq_one_letter_code
_entity_poly.pdbx_strand_id
1 'polypeptide(L)'
;MLLEDQRQLHEDLERLEDAAAERLLDDPPHIRDRLARDHDIARFLEQIESQSSRLLKIYEDEDGKREDEVRSLAHGDTMESFMQQIAEIRDFHNRYPNEPVENLEKVYKKRSPEDQMQSIAAIGSMFTGEEGFGRFFDLSTLHVQYSNIDILRDKRRLSYLQFLDHFDVFTPPERQKKLKSEDYFRWLKAMQDYLENFMRRTKPLENLEKLFANFDKEFEELWAKEEVPGWEKDNAESAPANGEAQGEGIWCSACKKGFSKETVYENHLTGKKHKKALQESQNGAQDTKQTNSTSADIQRFKERAIAEREFRIKKLVAAMQTERSDTKVNVERKQGMTERERQQELEQLYSETLEDGAKDDDKDSDGEGTIANPLKLPLAWDGKPIPFWLYKLHGLGQELPCEICGNFVYKGRRAFDKHFNEPRHIHGLKCLGITNATLFREITSIEEAEALWRKIQKDKKKERALAENVVEMEDNEGNVMPEKVYRDLAAAGML
;
A
#
# COMPACT_ATOMS: atom_id res chain seq x y z
N MET A 1 -13.84 -35.15 9.04
CA MET A 1 -14.76 -35.37 10.17
C MET A 1 -15.47 -34.05 10.35
N LEU A 2 -16.74 -33.98 9.96
CA LEU A 2 -17.46 -32.72 9.81
C LEU A 2 -17.62 -31.98 11.14
N LEU A 3 -17.75 -32.70 12.26
CA LEU A 3 -17.85 -32.07 13.57
C LEU A 3 -16.53 -31.41 14.02
N GLU A 4 -15.39 -32.04 13.70
CA GLU A 4 -14.08 -31.43 13.96
C GLU A 4 -13.82 -30.26 13.01
N ASP A 5 -14.23 -30.36 11.75
CA ASP A 5 -14.16 -29.25 10.81
C ASP A 5 -15.01 -28.06 11.32
N GLN A 6 -16.20 -28.32 11.87
CA GLN A 6 -17.02 -27.28 12.50
C GLN A 6 -16.33 -26.66 13.72
N ARG A 7 -15.74 -27.48 14.61
CA ARG A 7 -15.01 -27.00 15.79
C ARG A 7 -13.82 -26.13 15.38
N GLN A 8 -13.03 -26.59 14.41
CA GLN A 8 -11.86 -25.88 13.90
C GLN A 8 -12.25 -24.56 13.24
N LEU A 9 -13.35 -24.53 12.48
CA LEU A 9 -13.84 -23.29 11.87
C LEU A 9 -14.34 -22.29 12.92
N HIS A 10 -15.05 -22.74 13.95
CA HIS A 10 -15.45 -21.87 15.06
C HIS A 10 -14.24 -21.32 15.83
N GLU A 11 -13.24 -22.16 16.11
CA GLU A 11 -12.00 -21.71 16.74
C GLU A 11 -11.29 -20.68 15.87
N ASP A 12 -11.16 -20.92 14.55
CA ASP A 12 -10.53 -19.99 13.62
C ASP A 12 -11.25 -18.63 13.58
N LEU A 13 -12.58 -18.63 13.57
CA LEU A 13 -13.40 -17.41 13.65
C LEU A 13 -13.15 -16.63 14.95
N GLU A 14 -13.17 -17.29 16.10
CA GLU A 14 -12.93 -16.65 17.40
C GLU A 14 -11.50 -16.06 17.46
N ARG A 15 -10.50 -16.77 16.92
CA ARG A 15 -9.12 -16.23 16.86
C ARG A 15 -8.97 -15.06 15.90
N LEU A 16 -9.66 -15.07 14.76
CA LEU A 16 -9.66 -13.96 13.81
C LEU A 16 -10.32 -12.72 14.43
N GLU A 17 -11.42 -12.89 15.17
CA GLU A 17 -12.10 -11.82 15.90
C GLU A 17 -11.19 -11.23 16.99
N ASP A 18 -10.57 -12.06 17.81
CA ASP A 18 -9.60 -11.64 18.83
C ASP A 18 -8.42 -10.86 18.20
N ALA A 19 -7.89 -11.36 17.09
CA ALA A 19 -6.75 -10.76 16.40
C ALA A 19 -7.10 -9.43 15.74
N ALA A 20 -8.33 -9.28 15.24
CA ALA A 20 -8.87 -8.03 14.72
C ALA A 20 -9.10 -7.02 15.85
N ALA A 21 -9.66 -7.46 16.99
CA ALA A 21 -9.86 -6.63 18.17
C ALA A 21 -8.53 -6.13 18.75
N GLU A 22 -7.51 -7.00 18.86
CA GLU A 22 -6.18 -6.62 19.33
C GLU A 22 -5.55 -5.55 18.42
N ARG A 23 -5.64 -5.73 17.09
CA ARG A 23 -5.10 -4.74 16.14
C ARG A 23 -5.87 -3.43 16.19
N LEU A 24 -7.18 -3.46 16.37
CA LEU A 24 -8.00 -2.25 16.45
C LEU A 24 -7.64 -1.37 17.67
N LEU A 25 -7.12 -1.98 18.75
CA LEU A 25 -6.64 -1.27 19.93
C LEU A 25 -5.30 -0.54 19.71
N ASP A 26 -4.50 -0.97 18.75
CA ASP A 26 -3.26 -0.29 18.40
C ASP A 26 -3.58 0.97 17.60
N ASP A 27 -3.12 2.15 18.04
CA ASP A 27 -3.23 3.41 17.27
C ASP A 27 -1.84 3.96 16.89
N PRO A 28 -1.26 3.49 15.78
CA PRO A 28 0.04 3.99 15.32
C PRO A 28 0.01 5.48 14.95
N PRO A 29 1.07 6.24 15.24
CA PRO A 29 1.13 7.67 14.92
C PRO A 29 1.26 7.93 13.41
N HIS A 30 1.97 7.06 12.69
CA HIS A 30 2.25 7.24 11.27
C HIS A 30 1.13 6.67 10.39
N ILE A 31 0.77 7.41 9.32
CA ILE A 31 -0.30 7.02 8.39
C ILE A 31 -0.05 5.66 7.75
N ARG A 32 1.20 5.37 7.38
CA ARG A 32 1.64 4.10 6.78
C ARG A 32 1.33 2.91 7.69
N ASP A 33 1.60 3.06 8.98
CA ASP A 33 1.45 1.98 9.96
C ASP A 33 -0.03 1.79 10.32
N ARG A 34 -0.81 2.88 10.41
CA ARG A 34 -2.28 2.81 10.51
C ARG A 34 -2.89 2.10 9.31
N LEU A 35 -2.41 2.41 8.11
CA LEU A 35 -2.90 1.78 6.91
C LEU A 35 -2.54 0.29 6.85
N ALA A 36 -1.32 -0.09 7.28
CA ALA A 36 -0.92 -1.49 7.40
C ALA A 36 -1.81 -2.27 8.39
N ARG A 37 -2.11 -1.66 9.55
CA ARG A 37 -3.06 -2.22 10.52
C ARG A 37 -4.45 -2.40 9.88
N ASP A 38 -4.96 -1.40 9.18
CA ASP A 38 -6.30 -1.44 8.59
C ASP A 38 -6.42 -2.50 7.48
N HIS A 39 -5.38 -2.66 6.66
CA HIS A 39 -5.30 -3.75 5.66
C HIS A 39 -5.19 -5.14 6.30
N ASP A 40 -4.44 -5.27 7.39
CA ASP A 40 -4.37 -6.53 8.14
C ASP A 40 -5.74 -6.91 8.71
N ILE A 41 -6.46 -5.95 9.30
CA ILE A 41 -7.82 -6.17 9.80
C ILE A 41 -8.77 -6.53 8.65
N ALA A 42 -8.71 -5.81 7.52
CA ALA A 42 -9.54 -6.12 6.35
C ALA A 42 -9.33 -7.56 5.85
N ARG A 43 -8.08 -8.03 5.80
CA ARG A 43 -7.76 -9.42 5.47
C ARG A 43 -8.39 -10.42 6.45
N PHE A 44 -8.39 -10.11 7.75
CA PHE A 44 -9.06 -10.97 8.73
C PHE A 44 -10.56 -11.01 8.54
N LEU A 45 -11.19 -9.87 8.21
CA LEU A 45 -12.62 -9.82 7.91
C LEU A 45 -12.97 -10.64 6.66
N GLU A 46 -12.16 -10.58 5.61
CA GLU A 46 -12.33 -11.43 4.41
C GLU A 46 -12.19 -12.92 4.75
N GLN A 47 -11.25 -13.29 5.62
CA GLN A 47 -11.10 -14.66 6.11
C GLN A 47 -12.31 -15.10 6.94
N ILE A 48 -12.80 -14.24 7.85
CA ILE A 48 -14.02 -14.48 8.64
C ILE A 48 -15.21 -14.74 7.72
N GLU A 49 -15.39 -13.92 6.67
CA GLU A 49 -16.48 -14.12 5.70
C GLU A 49 -16.36 -15.47 4.99
N SER A 50 -15.17 -15.80 4.49
CA SER A 50 -14.90 -17.07 3.82
C SER A 50 -15.16 -18.27 4.74
N GLN A 51 -14.64 -18.26 5.97
CA GLN A 51 -14.81 -19.36 6.92
C GLN A 51 -16.27 -19.48 7.40
N SER A 52 -16.94 -18.35 7.65
CA SER A 52 -18.37 -18.32 7.98
C SER A 52 -19.21 -18.90 6.86
N SER A 53 -18.92 -18.58 5.60
CA SER A 53 -19.63 -19.15 4.44
C SER A 53 -19.46 -20.66 4.33
N ARG A 54 -18.25 -21.18 4.63
CA ARG A 54 -17.97 -22.61 4.66
C ARG A 54 -18.69 -23.29 5.81
N LEU A 55 -18.67 -22.68 6.99
CA LEU A 55 -19.34 -23.19 8.18
C LEU A 55 -20.86 -23.27 7.99
N LEU A 56 -21.47 -22.25 7.38
CA LEU A 56 -22.89 -22.23 7.04
C LEU A 56 -23.27 -23.39 6.12
N LYS A 57 -22.48 -23.67 5.07
CA LYS A 57 -22.71 -24.82 4.18
C LYS A 57 -22.68 -26.17 4.92
N ILE A 58 -21.81 -26.31 5.92
CA ILE A 58 -21.77 -27.53 6.74
C ILE A 58 -23.01 -27.62 7.66
N TYR A 59 -23.53 -26.49 8.14
CA TYR A 59 -24.76 -26.46 8.92
C TYR A 59 -26.03 -26.70 8.10
N GLU A 60 -26.07 -26.22 6.85
CA GLU A 60 -27.16 -26.49 5.89
C GLU A 60 -27.31 -27.99 5.61
N ASP A 61 -26.19 -28.74 5.64
CA ASP A 61 -26.14 -30.21 5.54
C ASP A 61 -26.96 -30.77 4.36
N GLU A 62 -26.80 -30.18 3.17
CA GLU A 62 -27.55 -30.60 1.96
C GLU A 62 -27.38 -32.10 1.64
N ASP A 63 -26.22 -32.66 1.97
CA ASP A 63 -25.88 -34.07 1.74
C ASP A 63 -26.32 -35.00 2.88
N GLY A 64 -26.79 -34.48 4.02
CA GLY A 64 -27.14 -35.26 5.23
C GLY A 64 -25.96 -35.94 5.94
N LYS A 65 -24.73 -35.66 5.50
CA LYS A 65 -23.51 -36.32 6.00
C LYS A 65 -23.20 -35.93 7.44
N ARG A 66 -23.53 -34.70 7.84
CA ARG A 66 -23.33 -34.25 9.22
C ARG A 66 -24.30 -34.98 10.15
N GLU A 67 -25.57 -35.08 9.77
CA GLU A 67 -26.53 -35.90 10.53
C GLU A 67 -26.09 -37.36 10.62
N ASP A 68 -25.59 -37.95 9.54
CA ASP A 68 -25.12 -39.35 9.55
C ASP A 68 -23.91 -39.55 10.46
N GLU A 69 -22.95 -38.61 10.47
CA GLU A 69 -21.81 -38.62 11.40
C GLU A 69 -22.28 -38.53 12.86
N VAL A 70 -23.21 -37.61 13.16
CA VAL A 70 -23.80 -37.47 14.51
C VAL A 70 -24.55 -38.74 14.92
N ARG A 71 -25.33 -39.34 14.01
CA ARG A 71 -26.04 -40.59 14.28
C ARG A 71 -25.06 -41.74 14.53
N SER A 72 -23.99 -41.85 13.76
CA SER A 72 -22.95 -42.86 13.94
C SER A 72 -22.21 -42.73 15.28
N LEU A 73 -22.08 -41.50 15.79
CA LEU A 73 -21.49 -41.25 17.11
C LEU A 73 -22.48 -41.48 18.26
N ALA A 74 -23.77 -41.23 18.02
CA ALA A 74 -24.81 -41.33 19.05
C ALA A 74 -25.48 -42.71 19.15
N HIS A 75 -25.50 -43.51 18.07
CA HIS A 75 -26.21 -44.78 17.99
C HIS A 75 -25.27 -45.90 17.51
N GLY A 76 -25.08 -46.93 18.35
CA GLY A 76 -24.20 -48.08 18.07
C GLY A 76 -23.23 -48.37 19.21
N ASP A 77 -22.18 -49.16 18.94
CA ASP A 77 -21.06 -49.33 19.87
C ASP A 77 -20.10 -48.13 19.72
N THR A 78 -20.31 -47.12 20.57
CA THR A 78 -19.58 -45.84 20.53
C THR A 78 -18.08 -45.99 20.70
N MET A 79 -17.62 -47.08 21.33
CA MET A 79 -16.21 -47.35 21.53
C MET A 79 -15.54 -47.82 20.22
N GLU A 80 -16.25 -48.57 19.39
CA GLU A 80 -15.70 -49.06 18.12
C GLU A 80 -15.52 -47.92 17.11
N SER A 81 -16.51 -47.03 16.98
CA SER A 81 -16.42 -45.85 16.11
C SER A 81 -15.32 -44.88 16.55
N PHE A 82 -15.15 -44.68 17.86
CA PHE A 82 -14.05 -43.87 18.41
C PHE A 82 -12.68 -44.49 18.13
N MET A 83 -12.54 -45.81 18.28
CA MET A 83 -11.28 -46.52 18.00
C MET A 83 -10.92 -46.48 16.50
N GLN A 84 -11.93 -46.51 15.62
CA GLN A 84 -11.73 -46.33 14.18
C GLN A 84 -11.20 -44.93 13.86
N GLN A 85 -11.75 -43.88 14.45
CA GLN A 85 -11.24 -42.50 14.29
C GLN A 85 -9.80 -42.35 14.80
N ILE A 86 -9.47 -42.96 15.95
CA ILE A 86 -8.09 -42.96 16.45
C ILE A 86 -7.14 -43.68 15.48
N ALA A 87 -7.57 -44.79 14.88
CA ALA A 87 -6.77 -45.51 13.90
C ALA A 87 -6.47 -44.64 12.68
N GLU A 88 -7.47 -43.90 12.16
CA GLU A 88 -7.29 -42.95 11.05
C GLU A 88 -6.30 -41.83 11.40
N ILE A 89 -6.39 -41.24 12.59
CA ILE A 89 -5.47 -40.19 13.06
C ILE A 89 -4.04 -40.75 13.20
N ARG A 90 -3.88 -41.95 13.76
CA ARG A 90 -2.56 -42.60 13.88
C ARG A 90 -1.96 -42.90 12.51
N ASP A 91 -2.77 -43.39 11.57
CA ASP A 91 -2.32 -43.64 10.21
C ASP A 91 -1.90 -42.36 9.49
N PHE A 92 -2.63 -41.26 9.69
CA PHE A 92 -2.24 -39.94 9.17
C PHE A 92 -0.88 -39.50 9.74
N HIS A 93 -0.70 -39.54 11.06
CA HIS A 93 0.56 -39.14 11.70
C HIS A 93 1.73 -40.07 11.33
N ASN A 94 1.46 -41.36 11.08
CA ASN A 94 2.48 -42.29 10.57
C ASN A 94 2.92 -41.94 9.14
N ARG A 95 1.99 -41.46 8.29
CA ARG A 95 2.30 -41.01 6.93
C ARG A 95 2.99 -39.66 6.89
N TYR A 96 2.67 -38.77 7.83
CA TYR A 96 3.20 -37.41 7.90
C TYR A 96 3.80 -37.09 9.28
N PRO A 97 4.93 -37.70 9.66
CA PRO A 97 5.48 -37.58 11.02
C PRO A 97 6.03 -36.20 11.37
N ASN A 98 6.37 -35.41 10.33
CA ASN A 98 6.98 -34.09 10.48
C ASN A 98 6.00 -32.96 10.13
N GLU A 99 4.72 -33.26 9.90
CA GLU A 99 3.73 -32.23 9.61
C GLU A 99 3.46 -31.43 10.89
N PRO A 100 3.78 -30.13 10.89
CA PRO A 100 3.57 -29.32 12.08
C PRO A 100 2.06 -29.14 12.31
N VAL A 101 1.63 -29.29 13.55
CA VAL A 101 0.26 -28.94 13.93
C VAL A 101 0.08 -27.43 13.77
N GLU A 102 -0.88 -27.02 12.94
CA GLU A 102 -1.25 -25.62 12.81
C GLU A 102 -1.71 -25.08 14.17
N ASN A 103 -0.96 -24.12 14.70
CA ASN A 103 -1.31 -23.46 15.94
C ASN A 103 -1.93 -22.12 15.58
N LEU A 104 -3.26 -22.07 15.51
CA LEU A 104 -4.03 -20.87 15.15
C LEU A 104 -3.66 -19.67 16.05
N GLU A 105 -3.37 -19.91 17.33
CA GLU A 105 -2.93 -18.84 18.24
C GLU A 105 -1.64 -18.17 17.76
N LYS A 106 -0.67 -18.97 17.27
CA LYS A 106 0.58 -18.43 16.73
C LYS A 106 0.39 -17.75 15.37
N VAL A 107 -0.55 -18.22 14.56
CA VAL A 107 -0.82 -17.66 13.23
C VAL A 107 -1.33 -16.23 13.32
N TYR A 108 -2.22 -15.96 14.28
CA TYR A 108 -2.87 -14.65 14.39
C TYR A 108 -2.27 -13.73 15.45
N LYS A 109 -1.34 -14.23 16.27
CA LYS A 109 -0.61 -13.46 17.27
C LYS A 109 -0.01 -12.18 16.66
N LYS A 110 0.11 -11.15 17.50
CA LYS A 110 0.79 -9.91 17.15
C LYS A 110 2.13 -10.18 16.48
N ARG A 111 2.30 -9.58 15.30
CA ARG A 111 3.45 -9.73 14.41
C ARG A 111 4.74 -9.36 15.13
N SER A 112 5.81 -10.10 14.84
CA SER A 112 7.15 -9.67 15.24
C SER A 112 7.50 -8.35 14.53
N PRO A 113 8.46 -7.56 15.02
CA PRO A 113 8.91 -6.36 14.32
C PRO A 113 9.33 -6.64 12.86
N GLU A 114 9.87 -7.83 12.58
CA GLU A 114 10.22 -8.26 11.22
C GLU A 114 8.98 -8.45 10.34
N ASP A 115 7.93 -9.08 10.85
CA ASP A 115 6.67 -9.29 10.12
C ASP A 115 5.90 -7.98 9.93
N GLN A 116 6.01 -7.04 10.88
CA GLN A 116 5.44 -5.71 10.75
C GLN A 116 6.13 -4.92 9.62
N MET A 117 7.46 -4.99 9.53
CA MET A 117 8.21 -4.38 8.43
C MET A 117 7.80 -4.94 7.06
N GLN A 118 7.57 -6.24 6.97
CA GLN A 118 7.08 -6.87 5.74
C GLN A 118 5.67 -6.40 5.37
N SER A 119 4.78 -6.25 6.35
CA SER A 119 3.44 -5.67 6.15
C SER A 119 3.53 -4.27 5.54
N ILE A 120 4.34 -3.42 6.18
CA ILE A 120 4.55 -2.04 5.77
C ILE A 120 5.12 -1.97 4.35
N ALA A 121 6.10 -2.82 4.03
CA ALA A 121 6.68 -2.89 2.70
C ALA A 121 5.64 -3.34 1.64
N ALA A 122 4.76 -4.29 1.99
CA ALA A 122 3.67 -4.71 1.12
C ALA A 122 2.70 -3.53 0.84
N ILE A 123 2.34 -2.75 1.86
CA ILE A 123 1.52 -1.54 1.66
C ILE A 123 2.25 -0.50 0.80
N GLY A 124 3.55 -0.31 1.01
CA GLY A 124 4.35 0.60 0.18
C GLY A 124 4.34 0.26 -1.31
N SER A 125 4.24 -1.02 -1.66
CA SER A 125 4.11 -1.46 -3.06
C SER A 125 2.75 -1.14 -3.70
N MET A 126 1.71 -0.88 -2.89
CA MET A 126 0.36 -0.58 -3.37
C MET A 126 0.19 0.88 -3.79
N PHE A 127 1.07 1.78 -3.34
CA PHE A 127 0.99 3.21 -3.59
C PHE A 127 2.17 3.71 -4.43
N THR A 128 1.94 4.75 -5.22
CA THR A 128 3.07 5.47 -5.81
C THR A 128 3.72 6.35 -4.75
N GLY A 129 5.01 6.70 -4.94
CA GLY A 129 5.71 7.59 -4.01
C GLY A 129 5.06 8.98 -3.88
N GLU A 130 4.36 9.44 -4.92
CA GLU A 130 3.65 10.72 -4.92
C GLU A 130 2.33 10.66 -4.15
N GLU A 131 1.71 9.48 -4.00
CA GLU A 131 0.46 9.30 -3.24
C GLU A 131 0.67 9.37 -1.73
N GLY A 132 1.89 9.14 -1.24
CA GLY A 132 2.24 9.26 0.18
C GLY A 132 1.37 8.39 1.09
N PHE A 133 1.20 7.11 0.74
CA PHE A 133 0.35 6.14 1.45
C PHE A 133 -1.11 6.59 1.58
N GLY A 134 -1.66 7.19 0.52
CA GLY A 134 -3.06 7.58 0.47
C GLY A 134 -3.36 9.01 0.92
N ARG A 135 -2.32 9.80 1.25
CA ARG A 135 -2.50 11.21 1.65
C ARG A 135 -2.80 12.12 0.46
N PHE A 136 -2.24 11.81 -0.70
CA PHE A 136 -2.34 12.62 -1.91
C PHE A 136 -2.77 11.78 -3.10
N PHE A 137 -3.35 12.42 -4.11
CA PHE A 137 -3.58 11.82 -5.42
C PHE A 137 -2.37 12.05 -6.34
N ASP A 138 -2.01 11.01 -7.09
CA ASP A 138 -1.09 11.09 -8.20
C ASP A 138 -1.86 11.16 -9.52
N LEU A 139 -2.35 12.37 -9.85
CA LEU A 139 -3.09 12.64 -11.08
C LEU A 139 -2.18 13.19 -12.20
N SER A 140 -0.86 13.11 -12.03
CA SER A 140 0.12 13.69 -12.96
C SER A 140 -0.01 13.10 -14.37
N THR A 141 -0.12 11.77 -14.47
CA THR A 141 -0.29 11.03 -15.72
C THR A 141 -1.65 11.33 -16.37
N LEU A 142 -2.71 11.38 -15.58
CA LEU A 142 -4.07 11.68 -16.03
C LEU A 142 -4.21 13.14 -16.50
N HIS A 143 -3.46 14.07 -15.92
CA HIS A 143 -3.39 15.47 -16.38
C HIS A 143 -2.72 15.58 -17.75
N VAL A 144 -1.63 14.84 -17.98
CA VAL A 144 -0.97 14.80 -19.29
C VAL A 144 -1.91 14.20 -20.34
N GLN A 145 -2.60 13.11 -20.01
CA GLN A 145 -3.62 12.52 -20.89
C GLN A 145 -4.74 13.53 -21.21
N TYR A 146 -5.30 14.19 -20.18
CA TYR A 146 -6.33 15.21 -20.33
C TYR A 146 -5.90 16.33 -21.28
N SER A 147 -4.67 16.83 -21.12
CA SER A 147 -4.09 17.90 -21.93
C SER A 147 -3.92 17.53 -23.41
N ASN A 148 -3.83 16.23 -23.71
CA ASN A 148 -3.66 15.72 -25.06
C ASN A 148 -4.97 15.48 -25.80
N ILE A 149 -6.11 15.43 -25.11
CA ILE A 149 -7.44 15.19 -25.71
C ILE A 149 -7.80 16.34 -26.67
N ASP A 150 -7.98 16.02 -27.95
CA ASP A 150 -8.21 17.00 -29.02
C ASP A 150 -9.44 17.88 -28.77
N ILE A 151 -10.55 17.31 -28.30
CA ILE A 151 -11.81 18.04 -28.07
C ILE A 151 -11.72 19.08 -26.93
N LEU A 152 -10.70 18.96 -26.06
CA LEU A 152 -10.48 19.86 -24.92
C LEU A 152 -9.34 20.86 -25.19
N ARG A 153 -8.58 20.67 -26.28
CA ARG A 153 -7.38 21.46 -26.61
C ARG A 153 -7.68 22.93 -26.91
N ASP A 154 -8.87 23.22 -27.45
CA ASP A 154 -9.30 24.59 -27.81
C ASP A 154 -9.57 25.47 -26.58
N LYS A 155 -9.84 24.86 -25.42
CA LYS A 155 -9.95 25.54 -24.13
C LYS A 155 -8.59 25.43 -23.45
N ARG A 156 -7.80 26.51 -23.46
CA ARG A 156 -6.49 26.71 -22.78
C ARG A 156 -5.99 25.51 -21.97
N ARG A 157 -4.81 24.96 -22.33
CA ARG A 157 -4.12 23.92 -21.54
C ARG A 157 -4.07 24.32 -20.06
N LEU A 158 -4.83 23.61 -19.23
CA LEU A 158 -4.90 23.87 -17.79
C LEU A 158 -3.56 23.53 -17.15
N SER A 159 -3.08 24.39 -16.26
CA SER A 159 -1.98 24.01 -15.36
C SER A 159 -2.43 22.85 -14.45
N TYR A 160 -1.48 22.14 -13.84
CA TYR A 160 -1.84 21.02 -12.96
C TYR A 160 -2.73 21.47 -11.79
N LEU A 161 -2.46 22.64 -11.19
CA LEU A 161 -3.31 23.21 -10.13
C LEU A 161 -4.73 23.54 -10.61
N GLN A 162 -4.85 24.14 -11.79
CA GLN A 162 -6.16 24.42 -12.39
C GLN A 162 -6.91 23.14 -12.75
N PHE A 163 -6.19 22.10 -13.16
CA PHE A 163 -6.77 20.78 -13.42
C PHE A 163 -7.32 20.15 -12.14
N LEU A 164 -6.59 20.20 -11.02
CA LEU A 164 -7.07 19.72 -9.72
C LEU A 164 -8.36 20.43 -9.25
N ASP A 165 -8.60 21.67 -9.65
CA ASP A 165 -9.83 22.41 -9.34
C ASP A 165 -11.02 22.09 -10.29
N HIS A 166 -10.77 21.47 -11.44
CA HIS A 166 -11.77 21.36 -12.51
C HIS A 166 -11.98 19.96 -13.09
N PHE A 167 -11.18 18.95 -12.73
CA PHE A 167 -11.29 17.61 -13.33
C PHE A 167 -12.61 16.87 -13.02
N ASP A 168 -13.30 17.24 -11.94
CA ASP A 168 -14.63 16.76 -11.54
C ASP A 168 -15.78 17.69 -12.00
N VAL A 169 -15.43 18.83 -12.61
CA VAL A 169 -16.39 19.82 -13.10
C VAL A 169 -16.71 19.54 -14.56
N PHE A 170 -17.66 18.63 -14.76
CA PHE A 170 -18.18 18.29 -16.09
C PHE A 170 -19.21 19.32 -16.58
N THR A 171 -18.82 20.59 -16.70
CA THR A 171 -19.72 21.63 -17.23
C THR A 171 -19.95 21.47 -18.74
N PRO A 172 -21.19 21.63 -19.25
CA PRO A 172 -21.45 21.75 -20.69
C PRO A 172 -20.81 23.04 -21.22
N PRO A 173 -20.11 23.00 -22.37
CA PRO A 173 -20.74 22.69 -23.65
C PRO A 173 -20.00 21.67 -24.52
N GLU A 174 -20.75 21.13 -25.49
CA GLU A 174 -20.38 20.16 -26.54
C GLU A 174 -20.52 18.66 -26.19
N ARG A 175 -21.68 18.28 -25.62
CA ARG A 175 -22.15 16.88 -25.47
C ARG A 175 -21.82 16.03 -26.71
N GLN A 176 -22.04 16.60 -27.89
CA GLN A 176 -21.84 15.93 -29.16
C GLN A 176 -20.37 15.70 -29.55
N LYS A 177 -19.43 16.48 -29.02
CA LYS A 177 -17.98 16.20 -29.17
C LYS A 177 -17.52 15.14 -28.18
N LYS A 178 -18.02 15.17 -26.94
CA LYS A 178 -17.76 14.12 -25.93
C LYS A 178 -18.16 12.73 -26.46
N LEU A 179 -19.36 12.62 -27.04
CA LEU A 179 -19.88 11.36 -27.61
C LEU A 179 -19.06 10.80 -28.79
N LYS A 180 -18.31 11.65 -29.49
CA LYS A 180 -17.49 11.26 -30.64
C LYS A 180 -16.03 10.98 -30.27
N SER A 181 -15.58 11.37 -29.09
CA SER A 181 -14.19 11.22 -28.66
C SER A 181 -14.00 9.93 -27.86
N GLU A 182 -13.36 8.95 -28.49
CA GLU A 182 -12.93 7.72 -27.82
C GLU A 182 -11.86 8.00 -26.75
N ASP A 183 -10.98 8.99 -26.98
CA ASP A 183 -9.93 9.35 -26.03
C ASP A 183 -10.48 9.96 -24.74
N TYR A 184 -11.56 10.74 -24.83
CA TYR A 184 -12.26 11.26 -23.64
C TYR A 184 -12.90 10.14 -22.82
N PHE A 185 -13.54 9.17 -23.48
CA PHE A 185 -14.11 8.01 -22.79
C PHE A 185 -13.04 7.15 -22.12
N ARG A 186 -11.90 6.93 -22.78
CA ARG A 186 -10.75 6.23 -22.19
C ARG A 186 -10.20 6.96 -20.97
N TRP A 187 -10.06 8.28 -21.05
CA TRP A 187 -9.61 9.10 -19.93
C TRP A 187 -10.60 9.05 -18.75
N LEU A 188 -11.91 9.15 -19.00
CA LEU A 188 -12.93 9.02 -17.96
C LEU A 188 -12.86 7.65 -17.27
N LYS A 189 -12.70 6.58 -18.05
CA LYS A 189 -12.51 5.24 -17.51
C LYS A 189 -11.26 5.18 -16.64
N ALA A 190 -10.11 5.65 -17.14
CA ALA A 190 -8.86 5.65 -16.38
C ALA A 190 -8.94 6.48 -15.09
N MET A 191 -9.61 7.64 -15.13
CA MET A 191 -9.83 8.50 -13.97
C MET A 191 -10.73 7.81 -12.93
N GLN A 192 -11.84 7.20 -13.35
CA GLN A 192 -12.71 6.45 -12.47
C GLN A 192 -11.97 5.25 -11.85
N ASP A 193 -11.31 4.43 -12.67
CA ASP A 193 -10.58 3.24 -12.23
C ASP A 193 -9.49 3.62 -11.22
N TYR A 194 -8.78 4.74 -11.45
CA TYR A 194 -7.80 5.29 -10.50
C TYR A 194 -8.44 5.68 -9.17
N LEU A 195 -9.49 6.49 -9.17
CA LEU A 195 -10.13 6.98 -7.95
C LEU A 195 -10.78 5.85 -7.13
N GLU A 196 -11.42 4.89 -7.81
CA GLU A 196 -11.98 3.71 -7.13
C GLU A 196 -10.89 2.85 -6.51
N ASN A 197 -9.81 2.57 -7.25
CA ASN A 197 -8.72 1.77 -6.71
C ASN A 197 -8.03 2.51 -5.56
N PHE A 198 -7.79 3.81 -5.69
CA PHE A 198 -7.23 4.63 -4.62
C PHE A 198 -8.10 4.55 -3.36
N MET A 199 -9.42 4.73 -3.47
CA MET A 199 -10.35 4.61 -2.34
C MET A 199 -10.31 3.22 -1.68
N ARG A 200 -10.24 2.15 -2.50
CA ARG A 200 -10.09 0.77 -2.00
C ARG A 200 -8.80 0.56 -1.22
N ARG A 201 -7.71 1.17 -1.67
CA ARG A 201 -6.41 1.07 -0.99
C ARG A 201 -6.34 1.94 0.26
N THR A 202 -7.01 3.08 0.30
CA THR A 202 -6.95 4.01 1.46
C THR A 202 -7.94 3.69 2.56
N LYS A 203 -9.09 3.08 2.23
CA LYS A 203 -10.17 2.78 3.18
C LYS A 203 -10.62 1.32 3.10
N PRO A 204 -9.74 0.36 3.43
CA PRO A 204 -10.04 -1.07 3.28
C PRO A 204 -11.11 -1.58 4.26
N LEU A 205 -11.37 -0.86 5.36
CA LEU A 205 -12.38 -1.23 6.37
C LEU A 205 -13.80 -0.74 6.05
N GLU A 206 -13.95 0.16 5.08
CA GLU A 206 -15.27 0.63 4.66
C GLU A 206 -15.91 -0.35 3.68
N ASN A 207 -17.24 -0.54 3.75
CA ASN A 207 -17.95 -1.36 2.76
C ASN A 207 -18.14 -0.59 1.46
N LEU A 208 -17.10 -0.60 0.63
CA LEU A 208 -17.05 0.14 -0.63
C LEU A 208 -18.02 -0.40 -1.69
N GLU A 209 -18.31 -1.70 -1.68
CA GLU A 209 -19.31 -2.28 -2.60
C GLU A 209 -20.70 -1.70 -2.36
N LYS A 210 -21.10 -1.57 -1.09
CA LYS A 210 -22.36 -0.94 -0.72
C LYS A 210 -22.36 0.56 -1.08
N LEU A 211 -21.24 1.24 -0.89
CA LEU A 211 -21.09 2.65 -1.23
C LEU A 211 -21.21 2.87 -2.74
N PHE A 212 -20.53 2.06 -3.57
CA PHE A 212 -20.64 2.13 -5.03
C PHE A 212 -22.03 1.76 -5.52
N ALA A 213 -22.66 0.73 -4.94
CA ALA A 213 -24.04 0.38 -5.25
C ALA A 213 -25.02 1.51 -4.91
N ASN A 214 -24.76 2.30 -3.86
CA ASN A 214 -25.57 3.49 -3.56
C ASN A 214 -25.37 4.58 -4.62
N PHE A 215 -24.14 4.81 -5.09
CA PHE A 215 -23.89 5.76 -6.18
C PHE A 215 -24.60 5.33 -7.47
N ASP A 216 -24.57 4.04 -7.78
CA ASP A 216 -25.23 3.50 -8.97
C ASP A 216 -26.76 3.66 -8.87
N LYS A 217 -27.35 3.41 -7.69
CA LYS A 217 -28.79 3.66 -7.45
C LYS A 217 -29.16 5.14 -7.59
N GLU A 218 -28.39 6.03 -6.98
CA GLU A 218 -28.62 7.48 -7.11
C GLU A 218 -28.53 7.93 -8.57
N PHE A 219 -27.58 7.38 -9.33
CA PHE A 219 -27.47 7.65 -10.76
C PHE A 219 -28.70 7.14 -11.51
N GLU A 220 -29.16 5.91 -11.25
CA GLU A 220 -30.34 5.34 -11.90
C GLU A 220 -31.60 6.17 -11.63
N GLU A 221 -31.78 6.64 -10.40
CA GLU A 221 -32.89 7.52 -10.02
C GLU A 221 -32.82 8.88 -10.74
N LEU A 222 -31.65 9.52 -10.76
CA LEU A 222 -31.45 10.79 -11.44
C LEU A 222 -31.56 10.66 -12.97
N TRP A 223 -31.07 9.54 -13.52
CA TRP A 223 -31.17 9.24 -14.94
C TRP A 223 -32.61 8.96 -15.36
N ALA A 224 -33.38 8.26 -14.53
CA ALA A 224 -34.81 8.03 -14.76
C ALA A 224 -35.62 9.34 -14.71
N LYS A 225 -35.22 10.28 -13.84
CA LYS A 225 -35.81 11.63 -13.74
C LYS A 225 -35.27 12.62 -14.77
N GLU A 226 -34.21 12.25 -15.50
CA GLU A 226 -33.51 13.10 -16.47
C GLU A 226 -32.89 14.37 -15.86
N GLU A 227 -32.53 14.30 -14.57
CA GLU A 227 -31.97 15.40 -13.76
C GLU A 227 -30.44 15.28 -13.59
N VAL A 228 -29.77 14.46 -14.39
CA VAL A 228 -28.30 14.31 -14.31
C VAL A 228 -27.63 15.60 -14.79
N PRO A 229 -26.83 16.28 -13.94
CA PRO A 229 -26.22 17.56 -14.31
C PRO A 229 -25.38 17.44 -15.58
N GLY A 230 -25.69 18.28 -16.57
CA GLY A 230 -25.01 18.29 -17.86
C GLY A 230 -25.56 17.30 -18.90
N TRP A 231 -26.51 16.43 -18.53
CA TRP A 231 -27.17 15.45 -19.41
C TRP A 231 -28.70 15.58 -19.44
N GLU A 232 -29.26 16.64 -18.85
CA GLU A 232 -30.68 17.02 -18.97
C GLU A 232 -31.12 17.07 -20.44
N LYS A 233 -32.32 16.58 -20.78
CA LYS A 233 -32.84 16.73 -22.14
C LYS A 233 -32.90 18.22 -22.49
N ASP A 234 -32.37 18.56 -23.67
CA ASP A 234 -32.62 19.87 -24.25
C ASP A 234 -34.13 19.99 -24.48
N ASN A 235 -34.84 20.70 -23.59
CA ASN A 235 -36.13 21.28 -23.93
C ASN A 235 -35.85 22.38 -24.96
N ALA A 236 -35.65 21.98 -26.22
CA ALA A 236 -35.85 22.89 -27.33
C ALA A 236 -37.32 23.34 -27.28
N GLU A 237 -37.52 24.64 -27.06
CA GLU A 237 -38.85 25.24 -26.91
C GLU A 237 -39.79 24.93 -28.10
N SER A 238 -41.05 24.70 -27.75
CA SER A 238 -42.30 24.86 -28.54
C SER A 238 -42.82 23.73 -29.45
N ALA A 239 -43.81 22.98 -28.93
CA ALA A 239 -45.20 23.03 -29.40
C ALA A 239 -46.14 22.36 -28.37
N PRO A 240 -47.31 22.95 -28.02
CA PRO A 240 -48.27 22.26 -27.17
C PRO A 240 -49.02 21.23 -28.04
N ALA A 241 -48.89 19.96 -27.71
CA ALA A 241 -49.77 18.93 -28.26
C ALA A 241 -50.58 18.32 -27.12
N ASN A 242 -51.79 18.87 -26.95
CA ASN A 242 -52.90 18.13 -26.37
C ASN A 242 -53.00 16.76 -27.05
N GLY A 243 -53.13 15.70 -26.25
CA GLY A 243 -53.45 14.38 -26.77
C GLY A 243 -53.13 13.27 -25.80
N GLU A 244 -53.97 13.11 -24.77
CA GLU A 244 -54.11 11.83 -24.07
C GLU A 244 -54.38 10.70 -25.06
N ALA A 245 -53.73 9.54 -24.91
CA ALA A 245 -54.27 8.26 -25.38
C ALA A 245 -53.62 7.08 -24.65
N GLN A 246 -54.31 6.60 -23.61
CA GLN A 246 -54.25 5.20 -23.18
C GLN A 246 -54.84 4.29 -24.26
N GLY A 247 -54.30 3.09 -24.45
CA GLY A 247 -54.99 2.05 -25.21
C GLY A 247 -54.11 0.85 -25.58
N GLU A 248 -54.34 -0.28 -24.91
CA GLU A 248 -53.85 -1.60 -25.29
C GLU A 248 -54.36 -1.95 -26.71
N GLY A 249 -53.43 -2.16 -27.65
CA GLY A 249 -53.74 -2.51 -29.03
C GLY A 249 -52.76 -3.54 -29.58
N ILE A 250 -53.26 -4.49 -30.36
CA ILE A 250 -52.49 -5.61 -30.90
C ILE A 250 -51.75 -5.12 -32.16
N TRP A 251 -50.44 -5.36 -32.23
CA TRP A 251 -49.55 -4.85 -33.27
C TRP A 251 -49.16 -5.93 -34.29
N CYS A 252 -49.34 -5.64 -35.59
CA CYS A 252 -48.90 -6.50 -36.68
C CYS A 252 -47.48 -6.16 -37.12
N SER A 253 -46.49 -7.02 -36.84
CA SER A 253 -45.08 -6.79 -37.21
C SER A 253 -44.83 -6.76 -38.72
N ALA A 254 -45.53 -7.60 -39.50
CA ALA A 254 -45.38 -7.66 -40.96
C ALA A 254 -45.96 -6.44 -41.69
N CYS A 255 -46.99 -5.80 -41.14
CA CYS A 255 -47.65 -4.63 -41.77
C CYS A 255 -47.40 -3.31 -41.05
N LYS A 256 -46.72 -3.33 -39.89
CA LYS A 256 -46.40 -2.18 -39.04
C LYS A 256 -47.62 -1.29 -38.75
N LYS A 257 -48.74 -1.91 -38.35
CA LYS A 257 -50.00 -1.23 -38.00
C LYS A 257 -50.58 -1.78 -36.70
N GLY A 258 -51.08 -0.88 -35.86
CA GLY A 258 -51.79 -1.21 -34.63
C GLY A 258 -53.29 -1.34 -34.86
N PHE A 259 -53.91 -2.34 -34.23
CA PHE A 259 -55.34 -2.60 -34.31
C PHE A 259 -55.92 -2.58 -32.89
N SER A 260 -57.03 -1.85 -32.73
CA SER A 260 -57.69 -1.67 -31.43
C SER A 260 -58.62 -2.83 -31.04
N LYS A 261 -58.93 -3.77 -31.96
CA LYS A 261 -59.78 -4.94 -31.71
C LYS A 261 -59.18 -6.18 -32.35
N GLU A 262 -59.13 -7.28 -31.59
CA GLU A 262 -58.55 -8.57 -32.03
C GLU A 262 -59.24 -9.14 -33.29
N THR A 263 -60.56 -9.02 -33.38
CA THR A 263 -61.32 -9.48 -34.56
C THR A 263 -60.98 -8.73 -35.86
N VAL A 264 -60.51 -7.48 -35.76
CA VAL A 264 -60.05 -6.69 -36.92
C VAL A 264 -58.62 -7.08 -37.30
N TYR A 265 -57.80 -7.43 -36.31
CA TYR A 265 -56.45 -7.96 -36.50
C TYR A 265 -56.49 -9.33 -37.22
N GLU A 266 -57.33 -10.26 -36.79
CA GLU A 266 -57.45 -11.59 -37.42
C GLU A 266 -57.94 -11.51 -38.87
N ASN A 267 -58.93 -10.67 -39.15
CA ASN A 267 -59.40 -10.43 -40.52
C ASN A 267 -58.33 -9.73 -41.38
N HIS A 268 -57.45 -8.94 -40.78
CA HIS A 268 -56.32 -8.33 -41.49
C HIS A 268 -55.27 -9.37 -41.91
N LEU A 269 -54.98 -10.40 -41.09
CA LEU A 269 -53.99 -11.44 -41.39
C LEU A 269 -54.31 -12.22 -42.67
N THR A 270 -55.59 -12.39 -43.00
CA THR A 270 -56.00 -13.13 -44.20
C THR A 270 -56.05 -12.26 -45.47
N GLY A 271 -55.96 -10.94 -45.33
CA GLY A 271 -56.05 -9.97 -46.43
C GLY A 271 -54.85 -9.98 -47.39
N LYS A 272 -55.11 -9.72 -48.68
CA LYS A 272 -54.08 -9.75 -49.74
C LYS A 272 -52.88 -8.84 -49.47
N LYS A 273 -53.08 -7.70 -48.78
CA LYS A 273 -52.00 -6.77 -48.41
C LYS A 273 -51.07 -7.34 -47.34
N HIS A 274 -51.59 -8.09 -46.37
CA HIS A 274 -50.78 -8.73 -45.33
C HIS A 274 -49.94 -9.88 -45.89
N LYS A 275 -50.56 -10.74 -46.70
CA LYS A 275 -49.86 -11.86 -47.36
C LYS A 275 -48.74 -11.39 -48.27
N LYS A 276 -48.94 -10.26 -48.98
CA LYS A 276 -47.89 -9.66 -49.82
C LYS A 276 -46.73 -9.09 -48.99
N ALA A 277 -47.04 -8.40 -47.88
CA ALA A 277 -46.02 -7.87 -46.97
C ALA A 277 -45.20 -8.97 -46.27
N LEU A 278 -45.82 -10.11 -45.93
CA LEU A 278 -45.12 -11.29 -45.39
C LEU A 278 -44.19 -11.94 -46.43
N GLN A 279 -44.62 -12.01 -47.69
CA GLN A 279 -43.78 -12.51 -48.79
C GLN A 279 -42.60 -11.56 -49.09
N GLU A 280 -42.82 -10.25 -49.00
CA GLU A 280 -41.78 -9.24 -49.15
C GLU A 280 -40.80 -9.21 -47.95
N SER A 281 -41.23 -9.59 -46.74
CA SER A 281 -40.32 -9.70 -45.59
C SER A 281 -39.47 -10.98 -45.57
N GLN A 282 -39.87 -12.03 -46.28
CA GLN A 282 -39.12 -13.30 -46.35
C GLN A 282 -38.08 -13.34 -47.48
N ASN A 283 -38.25 -12.56 -48.56
CA ASN A 283 -37.30 -12.46 -49.65
C ASN A 283 -36.47 -11.17 -49.52
N GLY A 284 -35.33 -11.28 -48.84
CA GLY A 284 -34.58 -10.14 -48.32
C GLY A 284 -33.97 -9.15 -49.32
N ALA A 285 -33.65 -7.98 -48.73
CA ALA A 285 -32.71 -6.94 -49.14
C ALA A 285 -33.03 -6.14 -50.42
N GLN A 286 -33.60 -4.94 -50.23
CA GLN A 286 -33.01 -3.70 -50.77
C GLN A 286 -33.64 -2.44 -50.15
N ASP A 287 -32.77 -1.70 -49.46
CA ASP A 287 -32.66 -0.25 -49.36
C ASP A 287 -33.92 0.63 -49.52
N THR A 288 -34.44 1.16 -48.40
CA THR A 288 -34.78 2.59 -48.29
C THR A 288 -35.08 3.01 -46.85
N LYS A 289 -34.35 4.03 -46.37
CA LYS A 289 -34.78 5.09 -45.43
C LYS A 289 -35.82 4.71 -44.36
N GLN A 290 -35.35 4.30 -43.17
CA GLN A 290 -35.89 4.64 -41.84
C GLN A 290 -35.07 3.91 -40.75
N THR A 291 -34.09 4.59 -40.13
CA THR A 291 -33.28 4.07 -39.00
C THR A 291 -33.13 5.09 -37.86
N ASN A 292 -34.17 5.90 -37.60
CA ASN A 292 -34.10 6.89 -36.52
C ASN A 292 -34.20 6.26 -35.12
N SER A 293 -34.83 5.09 -34.95
CA SER A 293 -34.94 4.44 -33.63
C SER A 293 -33.63 3.78 -33.20
N THR A 294 -33.01 2.97 -34.06
CA THR A 294 -31.77 2.24 -33.72
C THR A 294 -30.58 3.18 -33.49
N SER A 295 -30.49 4.31 -34.20
CA SER A 295 -29.44 5.31 -33.98
C SER A 295 -29.63 6.08 -32.68
N ALA A 296 -30.88 6.36 -32.29
CA ALA A 296 -31.19 7.07 -31.06
C ALA A 296 -30.93 6.20 -29.82
N ASP A 297 -31.23 4.90 -29.89
CA ASP A 297 -30.95 3.96 -28.80
C ASP A 297 -29.45 3.77 -28.56
N ILE A 298 -28.65 3.66 -29.64
CA ILE A 298 -27.17 3.57 -29.56
C ILE A 298 -26.59 4.88 -28.99
N GLN A 299 -27.11 6.02 -29.40
CA GLN A 299 -26.67 7.30 -28.89
C GLN A 299 -27.01 7.42 -27.40
N ARG A 300 -28.24 7.13 -26.99
CA ARG A 300 -28.66 7.17 -25.58
C ARG A 300 -27.86 6.21 -24.70
N PHE A 301 -27.48 5.07 -25.23
CA PHE A 301 -26.58 4.14 -24.54
C PHE A 301 -25.18 4.74 -24.31
N LYS A 302 -24.59 5.38 -25.34
CA LYS A 302 -23.30 6.07 -25.21
C LYS A 302 -23.38 7.27 -24.25
N GLU A 303 -24.48 8.03 -24.32
CA GLU A 303 -24.75 9.14 -23.40
C GLU A 303 -24.82 8.65 -21.96
N ARG A 304 -25.60 7.60 -21.70
CA ARG A 304 -25.67 6.97 -20.37
C ARG A 304 -24.29 6.55 -19.88
N ALA A 305 -23.51 5.85 -20.72
CA ALA A 305 -22.19 5.35 -20.33
C ALA A 305 -21.19 6.47 -20.00
N ILE A 306 -21.26 7.63 -20.66
CA ILE A 306 -20.41 8.78 -20.31
C ILE A 306 -20.95 9.47 -19.05
N ALA A 307 -22.27 9.70 -18.98
CA ALA A 307 -22.92 10.37 -17.87
C ALA A 307 -22.71 9.64 -16.54
N GLU A 308 -22.81 8.31 -16.55
CA GLU A 308 -22.59 7.44 -15.40
C GLU A 308 -21.17 7.62 -14.85
N ARG A 309 -20.15 7.63 -15.72
CA ARG A 309 -18.75 7.80 -15.33
C ARG A 309 -18.47 9.19 -14.79
N GLU A 310 -18.99 10.22 -15.46
CA GLU A 310 -18.87 11.61 -14.99
C GLU A 310 -19.51 11.79 -13.61
N PHE A 311 -20.71 11.22 -13.41
CA PHE A 311 -21.39 11.23 -12.12
C PHE A 311 -20.58 10.50 -11.04
N ARG A 312 -20.08 9.31 -11.35
CA ARG A 312 -19.31 8.48 -10.42
C ARG A 312 -18.00 9.14 -10.02
N ILE A 313 -17.25 9.73 -10.96
CA ILE A 313 -16.04 10.54 -10.65
C ILE A 313 -16.41 11.69 -9.71
N LYS A 314 -17.48 12.43 -9.99
CA LYS A 314 -17.90 13.55 -9.12
C LYS A 314 -18.23 13.09 -7.70
N LYS A 315 -18.90 11.94 -7.55
CA LYS A 315 -19.21 11.36 -6.24
C LYS A 315 -17.97 10.87 -5.50
N LEU A 316 -17.05 10.19 -6.20
CA LEU A 316 -15.77 9.73 -5.63
C LEU A 316 -14.92 10.90 -5.14
N VAL A 317 -14.80 11.97 -5.93
CA VAL A 317 -14.06 13.17 -5.55
C VAL A 317 -14.72 13.88 -4.38
N ALA A 318 -16.05 13.98 -4.35
CA ALA A 318 -16.76 14.56 -3.22
C ALA A 318 -16.55 13.76 -1.92
N ALA A 319 -16.45 12.43 -2.00
CA ALA A 319 -16.15 11.56 -0.87
C ALA A 319 -14.67 11.62 -0.41
N MET A 320 -13.76 12.10 -1.27
CA MET A 320 -12.32 12.24 -1.01
C MET A 320 -11.84 13.70 -1.14
N GLN A 321 -12.66 14.63 -0.64
CA GLN A 321 -12.39 16.07 -0.77
C GLN A 321 -11.16 16.50 0.05
N THR A 322 -10.87 15.82 1.16
CA THR A 322 -9.70 16.10 2.00
C THR A 322 -8.40 15.76 1.27
N GLU A 323 -8.35 14.60 0.63
CA GLU A 323 -7.22 14.12 -0.17
C GLU A 323 -6.98 15.06 -1.36
N ARG A 324 -8.07 15.56 -1.98
CA ARG A 324 -7.98 16.60 -3.02
C ARG A 324 -7.35 17.89 -2.50
N SER A 325 -7.83 18.42 -1.36
CA SER A 325 -7.29 19.67 -0.80
C SER A 325 -5.83 19.51 -0.37
N ASP A 326 -5.49 18.37 0.23
CA ASP A 326 -4.13 18.06 0.67
C ASP A 326 -3.18 17.94 -0.52
N THR A 327 -3.63 17.30 -1.61
CA THR A 327 -2.88 17.21 -2.87
C THR A 327 -2.58 18.60 -3.42
N LYS A 328 -3.58 19.49 -3.43
CA LYS A 328 -3.41 20.86 -3.93
C LYS A 328 -2.37 21.64 -3.12
N VAL A 329 -2.51 21.63 -1.79
CA VAL A 329 -1.56 22.30 -0.88
C VAL A 329 -0.15 21.74 -1.07
N ASN A 330 -0.01 20.42 -1.20
CA ASN A 330 1.29 19.78 -1.44
C ASN A 330 1.90 20.21 -2.77
N VAL A 331 1.11 20.32 -3.84
CA VAL A 331 1.58 20.78 -5.15
C VAL A 331 2.00 22.25 -5.10
N GLU A 332 1.22 23.13 -4.48
CA GLU A 332 1.56 24.55 -4.31
C GLU A 332 2.86 24.71 -3.52
N ARG A 333 3.00 23.95 -2.42
CA ARG A 333 4.22 23.89 -1.61
C ARG A 333 5.41 23.39 -2.44
N LYS A 334 5.27 22.29 -3.17
CA LYS A 334 6.32 21.74 -4.06
C LYS A 334 6.73 22.72 -5.17
N GLN A 335 5.79 23.51 -5.70
CA GLN A 335 6.09 24.55 -6.69
C GLN A 335 6.90 25.71 -6.08
N GLY A 336 6.67 26.05 -4.81
CA GLY A 336 7.43 27.07 -4.09
C GLY A 336 8.81 26.64 -3.60
N MET A 337 9.07 25.33 -3.48
CA MET A 337 10.36 24.80 -3.02
C MET A 337 11.47 24.88 -4.07
N THR A 338 12.69 25.11 -3.59
CA THR A 338 13.92 24.98 -4.37
C THR A 338 14.29 23.50 -4.58
N GLU A 339 15.13 23.24 -5.58
CA GLU A 339 15.59 21.86 -5.88
C GLU A 339 16.29 21.20 -4.68
N ARG A 340 17.07 21.98 -3.90
CA ARG A 340 17.75 21.49 -2.70
C ARG A 340 16.76 21.05 -1.63
N GLU A 341 15.69 21.83 -1.40
CA GLU A 341 14.66 21.50 -0.43
C GLU A 341 13.87 20.26 -0.86
N ARG A 342 13.54 20.13 -2.16
CA ARG A 342 12.88 18.93 -2.69
C ARG A 342 13.72 17.66 -2.50
N GLN A 343 15.03 17.75 -2.73
CA GLN A 343 15.95 16.63 -2.52
C GLN A 343 16.03 16.25 -1.04
N GLN A 344 16.07 17.23 -0.14
CA GLN A 344 16.07 16.99 1.30
C GLN A 344 14.79 16.30 1.78
N GLU A 345 13.62 16.69 1.28
CA GLU A 345 12.36 16.00 1.62
C GLU A 345 12.31 14.57 1.09
N LEU A 346 12.82 14.35 -0.12
CA LEU A 346 12.89 13.02 -0.69
C LEU A 346 13.82 12.13 0.16
N GLU A 347 14.99 12.65 0.55
CA GLU A 347 15.94 11.95 1.42
C GLU A 347 15.34 11.65 2.80
N GLN A 348 14.58 12.60 3.37
CA GLN A 348 13.90 12.41 4.65
C GLN A 348 12.82 11.31 4.57
N LEU A 349 12.03 11.27 3.49
CA LEU A 349 11.06 10.20 3.24
C LEU A 349 11.74 8.83 3.14
N TYR A 350 12.89 8.75 2.45
CA TYR A 350 13.67 7.51 2.38
C TYR A 350 14.29 7.11 3.72
N SER A 351 14.78 8.06 4.53
CA SER A 351 15.34 7.77 5.85
C SER A 351 14.27 7.32 6.85
N GLU A 352 13.08 7.93 6.82
CA GLU A 352 11.93 7.49 7.64
C GLU A 352 11.48 6.06 7.28
N THR A 353 11.79 5.59 6.08
CA THR A 353 11.51 4.20 5.66
C THR A 353 12.52 3.19 6.24
N LEU A 354 13.70 3.64 6.68
CA LEU A 354 14.81 2.79 7.13
C LEU A 354 15.05 2.82 8.66
N GLU A 355 14.53 3.82 9.37
CA GLU A 355 14.83 4.05 10.79
C GLU A 355 13.95 3.28 11.80
N ASP A 356 12.93 2.52 11.37
CA ASP A 356 12.07 1.77 12.31
C ASP A 356 12.71 0.53 12.94
N GLY A 357 14.00 0.28 12.66
CA GLY A 357 14.79 -0.71 13.39
C GLY A 357 15.55 -0.16 14.61
N ALA A 358 15.61 1.17 14.79
CA ALA A 358 16.39 1.79 15.87
C ALA A 358 15.98 3.25 16.11
N LYS A 359 14.80 3.47 16.69
CA LYS A 359 14.53 4.72 17.42
C LYS A 359 14.47 4.42 18.91
N ASP A 360 15.55 4.82 19.58
CA ASP A 360 15.56 5.22 20.99
C ASP A 360 14.42 6.24 21.15
N ASP A 361 13.41 5.89 21.94
CA ASP A 361 12.30 6.76 22.31
C ASP A 361 12.79 7.88 23.25
N ASP A 362 13.46 8.88 22.68
CA ASP A 362 13.59 10.22 23.27
C ASP A 362 12.54 11.14 22.61
N LYS A 363 11.27 10.81 22.80
CA LYS A 363 10.17 11.78 22.66
C LYS A 363 9.58 12.06 24.03
N ASP A 364 9.93 13.22 24.57
CA ASP A 364 9.17 13.92 25.60
C ASP A 364 7.69 13.99 25.17
N SER A 365 6.90 13.02 25.65
CA SER A 365 5.44 13.05 25.61
C SER A 365 4.95 13.36 27.01
N ASP A 366 4.74 14.65 27.27
CA ASP A 366 3.96 15.11 28.41
C ASP A 366 2.53 14.54 28.32
N GLY A 367 2.25 13.52 29.14
CA GLY A 367 0.88 13.10 29.45
C GLY A 367 0.62 11.60 29.35
N GLU A 368 1.14 10.80 30.29
CA GLU A 368 0.39 9.86 31.15
C GLU A 368 1.35 8.94 31.90
N GLY A 369 1.26 8.93 33.24
CA GLY A 369 1.90 7.93 34.09
C GLY A 369 3.42 8.04 34.26
N THR A 370 3.94 9.13 34.84
CA THR A 370 5.34 9.17 35.30
C THR A 370 5.57 8.08 36.35
N ILE A 371 6.06 6.91 35.91
CA ILE A 371 6.50 5.83 36.80
C ILE A 371 7.61 6.40 37.68
N ALA A 372 7.35 6.52 38.98
CA ALA A 372 8.28 7.14 39.92
C ALA A 372 9.62 6.39 39.92
N ASN A 373 10.66 7.03 39.36
CA ASN A 373 12.05 6.56 39.38
C ASN A 373 12.88 7.43 40.35
N PRO A 374 12.67 7.31 41.67
CA PRO A 374 13.33 8.16 42.67
C PRO A 374 14.85 8.00 42.72
N LEU A 375 15.39 6.90 42.17
CA LEU A 375 16.82 6.59 42.13
C LEU A 375 17.47 6.89 40.76
N LYS A 376 16.72 7.44 39.78
CA LYS A 376 17.19 7.71 38.40
C LYS A 376 17.94 6.52 37.78
N LEU A 377 17.48 5.30 38.07
CA LEU A 377 18.06 4.08 37.53
C LEU A 377 17.72 3.97 36.04
N PRO A 378 18.62 3.44 35.19
CA PRO A 378 18.30 3.19 33.80
C PRO A 378 17.03 2.32 33.68
N LEU A 379 16.18 2.64 32.72
CA LEU A 379 14.95 1.90 32.46
C LEU A 379 15.31 0.59 31.74
N ALA A 380 14.61 -0.49 32.08
CA ALA A 380 14.68 -1.73 31.33
C ALA A 380 13.86 -1.61 30.04
N TRP A 381 13.95 -2.63 29.18
CA TRP A 381 13.12 -2.79 27.99
C TRP A 381 11.60 -2.84 28.27
N ASP A 382 11.20 -3.02 29.54
CA ASP A 382 9.81 -3.00 30.05
C ASP A 382 9.39 -1.60 30.56
N GLY A 383 10.17 -0.54 30.32
CA GLY A 383 9.89 0.83 30.78
C GLY A 383 9.97 1.03 32.30
N LYS A 384 10.17 -0.04 33.08
CA LYS A 384 10.35 0.01 34.54
C LYS A 384 11.82 0.24 34.94
N PRO A 385 12.11 0.96 36.03
CA PRO A 385 13.46 1.09 36.56
C PRO A 385 14.09 -0.27 36.86
N ILE A 386 15.32 -0.50 36.38
CA ILE A 386 16.05 -1.75 36.64
C ILE A 386 16.22 -1.95 38.15
N PRO A 387 16.04 -3.18 38.69
CA PRO A 387 16.29 -3.45 40.11
C PRO A 387 17.68 -2.99 40.58
N PHE A 388 17.74 -2.32 41.73
CA PHE A 388 18.97 -1.73 42.28
C PHE A 388 20.13 -2.72 42.47
N TRP A 389 19.83 -3.97 42.80
CA TRP A 389 20.84 -5.03 42.93
C TRP A 389 21.45 -5.39 41.57
N LEU A 390 20.67 -5.37 40.49
CA LEU A 390 21.13 -5.66 39.12
C LEU A 390 22.01 -4.51 38.60
N TYR A 391 21.62 -3.28 38.91
CA TYR A 391 22.42 -2.07 38.67
C TYR A 391 23.79 -2.13 39.35
N LYS A 392 23.85 -2.58 40.62
CA LYS A 392 25.11 -2.79 41.34
C LYS A 392 25.90 -4.00 40.81
N LEU A 393 25.24 -5.11 40.49
CA LEU A 393 25.88 -6.33 39.99
C LEU A 393 26.60 -6.10 38.67
N HIS A 394 25.97 -5.39 37.74
CA HIS A 394 26.56 -5.07 36.44
C HIS A 394 27.45 -3.80 36.47
N GLY A 395 27.59 -3.17 37.63
CA GLY A 395 28.47 -2.02 37.81
C GLY A 395 28.04 -0.76 37.06
N LEU A 396 26.76 -0.61 36.71
CA LEU A 396 26.25 0.55 35.95
C LEU A 396 26.37 1.88 36.72
N GLY A 397 26.65 1.84 38.02
CA GLY A 397 26.90 3.03 38.84
C GLY A 397 28.34 3.55 38.84
N GLN A 398 29.25 2.90 38.12
CA GLN A 398 30.60 3.44 37.92
C GLN A 398 30.59 4.37 36.71
N GLU A 399 30.81 5.65 36.94
CA GLU A 399 30.96 6.65 35.90
C GLU A 399 32.41 6.68 35.42
N LEU A 400 32.63 6.30 34.16
CA LEU A 400 33.95 6.24 33.53
C LEU A 400 34.02 7.26 32.38
N PRO A 401 34.66 8.42 32.56
CA PRO A 401 34.81 9.43 31.51
C PRO A 401 35.88 9.01 30.48
N CYS A 402 35.67 9.38 29.21
CA CYS A 402 36.66 9.23 28.14
C CYS A 402 36.92 10.58 27.45
N GLU A 403 38.16 11.09 27.53
CA GLU A 403 38.54 12.40 26.99
C GLU A 403 38.52 12.42 25.46
N ILE A 404 38.98 11.34 24.82
CA ILE A 404 38.99 11.17 23.36
C ILE A 404 37.57 11.25 22.77
N CYS A 405 36.55 10.86 23.54
CA CYS A 405 35.14 10.94 23.15
C CYS A 405 34.48 12.28 23.50
N GLY A 406 35.25 13.32 23.86
CA GLY A 406 34.71 14.62 24.27
C GLY A 406 34.23 14.67 25.71
N ASN A 407 34.94 14.01 26.64
CA ASN A 407 34.56 13.83 28.05
C ASN A 407 33.19 13.16 28.24
N PHE A 408 32.83 12.27 27.32
CA PHE A 408 31.61 11.47 27.47
C PHE A 408 31.75 10.47 28.61
N VAL A 409 30.74 10.41 29.48
CA VAL A 409 30.71 9.55 30.67
C VAL A 409 29.98 8.25 30.35
N TYR A 410 30.70 7.13 30.36
CA TYR A 410 30.12 5.80 30.20
C TYR A 410 29.71 5.24 31.55
N LYS A 411 28.49 4.70 31.62
CA LYS A 411 27.94 4.07 32.83
C LYS A 411 28.26 2.58 32.82
N GLY A 412 29.21 2.20 33.66
CA GLY A 412 29.63 0.82 33.87
C GLY A 412 30.73 0.32 32.94
N ARG A 413 31.52 -0.62 33.47
CA ARG A 413 32.75 -1.11 32.84
C ARG A 413 32.51 -1.82 31.51
N ARG A 414 31.39 -2.54 31.37
CA ARG A 414 31.08 -3.26 30.11
C ARG A 414 30.78 -2.30 28.95
N ALA A 415 30.05 -1.22 29.21
CA ALA A 415 29.78 -0.19 28.20
C ALA A 415 31.08 0.53 27.83
N PHE A 416 31.91 0.83 28.84
CA PHE A 416 33.24 1.38 28.63
C PHE A 416 34.16 0.42 27.83
N ASP A 417 34.21 -0.87 28.11
CA ASP A 417 35.08 -1.77 27.33
C ASP A 417 34.61 -1.95 25.86
N LYS A 418 33.32 -1.72 25.59
CA LYS A 418 32.73 -1.73 24.25
C LYS A 418 33.03 -0.45 23.47
N HIS A 419 33.07 0.70 24.15
CA HIS A 419 33.22 2.01 23.49
C HIS A 419 34.51 2.18 22.68
N PHE A 420 35.59 1.47 23.02
CA PHE A 420 36.84 1.50 22.25
C PHE A 420 36.67 1.05 20.79
N ASN A 421 35.67 0.22 20.50
CA ASN A 421 35.35 -0.23 19.15
C ASN A 421 34.19 0.57 18.52
N GLU A 422 33.59 1.52 19.24
CA GLU A 422 32.48 2.32 18.73
C GLU A 422 32.98 3.41 17.76
N PRO A 423 32.15 3.79 16.76
CA PRO A 423 32.53 4.76 15.74
C PRO A 423 32.91 6.11 16.33
N ARG A 424 32.31 6.51 17.46
CA ARG A 424 32.63 7.78 18.16
C ARG A 424 34.09 7.80 18.63
N HIS A 425 34.56 6.74 19.28
CA HIS A 425 35.94 6.66 19.79
C HIS A 425 36.95 6.53 18.63
N ILE A 426 36.62 5.69 17.63
CA ILE A 426 37.45 5.54 16.43
C ILE A 426 37.56 6.87 15.67
N HIS A 427 36.47 7.62 15.57
CA HIS A 427 36.48 8.94 14.97
C HIS A 427 37.31 9.94 15.78
N GLY A 428 37.22 9.92 17.12
CA GLY A 428 38.09 10.70 18.00
C GLY A 428 39.57 10.44 17.76
N LEU A 429 39.98 9.17 17.68
CA LEU A 429 41.35 8.78 17.34
C LEU A 429 41.77 9.22 15.93
N LYS A 430 40.86 9.12 14.94
CA LYS A 430 41.12 9.59 13.57
C LYS A 430 41.34 11.11 13.52
N CYS A 431 40.59 11.90 14.29
CA CYS A 431 40.80 13.34 14.39
C CYS A 431 42.19 13.70 14.96
N LEU A 432 42.76 12.84 15.80
CA LEU A 432 44.13 12.98 16.33
C LEU A 432 45.21 12.48 15.33
N GLY A 433 44.82 12.01 14.14
CA GLY A 433 45.75 11.47 13.13
C GLY A 433 46.23 10.04 13.41
N ILE A 434 45.60 9.33 14.35
CA ILE A 434 45.90 7.94 14.67
C ILE A 434 45.14 7.04 13.70
N THR A 435 45.85 6.27 12.88
CA THR A 435 45.23 5.45 11.83
C THR A 435 44.85 4.04 12.28
N ASN A 436 45.42 3.55 13.38
CA ASN A 436 45.16 2.20 13.90
C ASN A 436 44.51 2.27 15.28
N ALA A 437 43.19 2.15 15.36
CA ALA A 437 42.45 2.20 16.62
C ALA A 437 42.70 0.99 17.55
N THR A 438 43.05 -0.19 17.02
CA THR A 438 43.18 -1.42 17.82
C THR A 438 44.34 -1.39 18.81
N LEU A 439 45.42 -0.66 18.48
CA LEU A 439 46.59 -0.49 19.34
C LEU A 439 46.35 0.49 20.51
N PHE A 440 45.24 1.24 20.47
CA PHE A 440 44.90 2.29 21.42
C PHE A 440 43.72 1.89 22.33
N ARG A 441 43.44 0.58 22.41
CA ARG A 441 42.48 0.03 23.36
C ARG A 441 42.94 0.35 24.79
N GLU A 442 42.01 0.74 25.66
CA GLU A 442 42.24 1.15 27.06
C GLU A 442 42.86 2.54 27.27
N ILE A 443 43.13 3.31 26.21
CA ILE A 443 43.61 4.69 26.33
C ILE A 443 42.44 5.66 26.27
N THR A 444 42.28 6.48 27.30
CA THR A 444 41.20 7.48 27.37
C THR A 444 41.68 8.91 27.30
N SER A 445 42.92 9.19 27.70
CA SER A 445 43.49 10.53 27.65
C SER A 445 44.07 10.84 26.28
N ILE A 446 43.84 12.07 25.82
CA ILE A 446 44.35 12.55 24.53
C ILE A 446 45.89 12.66 24.57
N GLU A 447 46.46 13.13 25.70
CA GLU A 447 47.91 13.31 25.84
C GLU A 447 48.66 11.97 25.76
N GLU A 448 48.12 10.93 26.40
CA GLU A 448 48.68 9.57 26.38
C GLU A 448 48.61 8.97 24.98
N ALA A 449 47.49 9.15 24.28
CA ALA A 449 47.31 8.70 22.90
C ALA A 449 48.33 9.36 21.96
N GLU A 450 48.51 10.68 22.06
CA GLU A 450 49.52 11.38 21.25
C GLU A 450 50.95 10.93 21.57
N ALA A 451 51.29 10.74 22.85
CA ALA A 451 52.61 10.29 23.28
C ALA A 451 52.93 8.88 22.73
N LEU A 452 51.97 7.96 22.82
CA LEU A 452 52.12 6.61 22.28
C LEU A 452 52.25 6.63 20.76
N TRP A 453 51.43 7.45 20.07
CA TRP A 453 51.51 7.56 18.62
C TRP A 453 52.85 8.11 18.14
N ARG A 454 53.38 9.15 18.80
CA ARG A 454 54.73 9.68 18.52
C ARG A 454 55.81 8.62 18.69
N LYS A 455 55.70 7.77 19.72
CA LYS A 455 56.63 6.66 19.96
C LYS A 455 56.55 5.61 18.84
N ILE A 456 55.35 5.16 18.48
CA ILE A 456 55.12 4.18 17.40
C ILE A 456 55.67 4.71 16.07
N GLN A 457 55.44 5.99 15.75
CA GLN A 457 55.96 6.61 14.52
C GLN A 457 57.50 6.66 14.51
N LYS A 458 58.11 6.99 15.66
CA LYS A 458 59.57 7.00 15.81
C LYS A 458 60.16 5.60 15.63
N ASP A 459 59.54 4.58 16.20
CA ASP A 459 60.01 3.21 16.11
C ASP A 459 59.82 2.65 14.70
N LYS A 460 58.67 2.89 14.04
CA LYS A 460 58.47 2.56 12.62
C LYS A 460 59.48 3.25 11.70
N LYS A 461 59.81 4.52 11.96
CA LYS A 461 60.82 5.25 11.18
C LYS A 461 62.22 4.66 11.37
N LYS A 462 62.56 4.24 12.60
CA LYS A 462 63.83 3.53 12.87
C LYS A 462 63.89 2.18 12.19
N GLU A 463 62.82 1.37 12.25
CA GLU A 463 62.76 0.08 11.57
C GLU A 463 62.88 0.24 10.06
N ARG A 464 62.19 1.23 9.48
CA ARG A 464 62.30 1.54 8.05
C ARG A 464 63.71 2.00 7.66
N ALA A 465 64.33 2.89 8.46
CA ALA A 465 65.69 3.34 8.21
C ALA A 465 66.71 2.20 8.35
N LEU A 466 66.50 1.30 9.31
CA LEU A 466 67.34 0.11 9.45
C LEU A 466 67.20 -0.79 8.22
N ALA A 467 65.98 -1.05 7.75
CA ALA A 467 65.70 -1.86 6.57
C ALA A 467 66.27 -1.26 5.27
N GLU A 468 66.16 0.06 5.07
CA GLU A 468 66.71 0.74 3.90
C GLU A 468 68.25 0.75 3.88
N ASN A 469 68.89 0.66 5.04
CA ASN A 469 70.35 0.59 5.17
C ASN A 469 70.92 -0.85 5.17
N VAL A 470 70.09 -1.90 4.99
CA VAL A 470 70.59 -3.29 4.97
C VAL A 470 71.33 -3.62 3.67
N VAL A 471 70.93 -2.99 2.55
CA VAL A 471 71.52 -3.27 1.24
C VAL A 471 72.51 -2.16 0.89
N GLU A 472 73.78 -2.50 1.01
CA GLU A 472 74.91 -1.65 0.65
C GLU A 472 75.41 -2.02 -0.75
N MET A 473 75.61 -1.01 -1.60
CA MET A 473 76.09 -1.14 -2.98
C MET A 473 77.43 -0.39 -3.11
N GLU A 474 78.39 -0.96 -3.84
CA GLU A 474 79.70 -0.35 -4.10
C GLU A 474 79.71 0.38 -5.44
N ASP A 475 80.29 1.57 -5.49
CA ASP A 475 80.55 2.32 -6.73
C ASP A 475 81.83 1.85 -7.45
N ASN A 476 82.11 2.42 -8.63
CA ASN A 476 83.29 2.06 -9.44
C ASN A 476 84.62 2.44 -8.76
N GLU A 477 84.59 3.32 -7.75
CA GLU A 477 85.74 3.74 -6.96
C GLU A 477 85.89 2.95 -5.65
N GLY A 478 84.95 2.05 -5.36
CA GLY A 478 84.93 1.19 -4.18
C GLY A 478 84.31 1.83 -2.92
N ASN A 479 83.58 2.94 -3.06
CA ASN A 479 82.83 3.52 -1.94
C ASN A 479 81.50 2.78 -1.74
N VAL A 480 81.23 2.41 -0.50
CA VAL A 480 80.03 1.66 -0.10
C VAL A 480 78.93 2.65 0.30
N MET A 481 77.74 2.53 -0.28
CA MET A 481 76.59 3.38 0.03
C MET A 481 75.25 2.63 -0.02
N PRO A 482 74.21 3.09 0.70
CA PRO A 482 72.90 2.45 0.67
C PRO A 482 72.31 2.41 -0.74
N GLU A 483 71.62 1.31 -1.09
CA GLU A 483 71.10 1.04 -2.43
C GLU A 483 70.29 2.20 -3.01
N LYS A 484 69.49 2.88 -2.19
CA LYS A 484 68.70 4.03 -2.63
C LYS A 484 69.58 5.21 -3.07
N VAL A 485 70.62 5.49 -2.31
CA VAL A 485 71.58 6.57 -2.62
C VAL A 485 72.36 6.21 -3.89
N TYR A 486 72.76 4.95 -4.03
CA TYR A 486 73.37 4.45 -5.27
C TYR A 486 72.43 4.65 -6.47
N ARG A 487 71.18 4.22 -6.38
CA ARG A 487 70.21 4.38 -7.49
C ARG A 487 69.92 5.85 -7.81
N ASP A 488 69.83 6.70 -6.80
CA ASP A 488 69.61 8.14 -7.00
C ASP A 488 70.83 8.80 -7.68
N LEU A 489 72.06 8.45 -7.28
CA LEU A 489 73.29 8.93 -7.92
C LEU A 489 73.47 8.35 -9.33
N ALA A 490 73.09 7.08 -9.56
CA ALA A 490 73.06 6.46 -10.88
C ALA A 490 72.13 7.22 -11.83
N ALA A 491 70.92 7.51 -11.36
CA ALA A 491 69.92 8.25 -12.12
C ALA A 491 70.33 9.69 -12.39
N ALA A 492 71.09 10.30 -11.48
CA ALA A 492 71.67 11.63 -11.65
C ALA A 492 72.97 11.64 -12.51
N GLY A 493 73.49 10.47 -12.90
CA GLY A 493 74.69 10.31 -13.72
C GLY A 493 76.00 10.62 -13.00
N MET A 494 76.04 10.44 -11.66
CA MET A 494 77.18 10.80 -10.80
C MET A 494 77.91 9.59 -10.20
N LEU A 495 77.77 8.39 -10.77
CA LEU A 495 78.41 7.13 -10.34
C LEU A 495 79.39 6.55 -11.37
#